data_AF-I3EJT8-F1
#
_entry.id   AF-I3EJT8-F1
#
_cell.length_a   1.000
_cell.length_b   1.000
_cell.length_c   1.000
_cell.angle_alpha   90.00
_cell.angle_beta   90.00
_cell.angle_gamma   90.00
#
_symmetry.space_group_name_H-M   'P 1'
#
loop_
_entity.id
_entity.type
_entity.pdbx_description
1 polymer ?
#
loop_
_entity_poly.entity_id
_entity_poly.type
_entity_poly.pdbx_seq_one_letter_code
_entity_poly.pdbx_strand_id
1 'polypeptide(L)'
;MKNNMIIKLLIMMYTVCARLEISDIKTLGEAIVIQEDNLLIHPYGPLNPLRGYIMHRSGYMYNKRFYSPEINTEYSLELHPDRLYITDDAPICNYIRKPSRDTVYGDIYFHKEYYTQFHTHLIKMFPSSEGILSIESDASDEFTSFLIKNKVQPECMYILAAIFLLSEK
;
A
#
# COMPACT_ATOMS: atom_id res chain seq x y z
N MET A 1 19.54 -8.66 -29.55
CA MET A 1 19.85 -9.79 -28.65
C MET A 1 20.51 -9.39 -27.32
N LYS A 2 21.53 -8.51 -27.29
CA LYS A 2 22.20 -8.07 -26.04
C LYS A 2 21.27 -7.44 -24.99
N ASN A 3 20.39 -6.51 -25.36
CA ASN A 3 19.52 -5.82 -24.39
C ASN A 3 18.50 -6.76 -23.72
N ASN A 4 17.97 -7.73 -24.45
CA ASN A 4 17.01 -8.71 -23.90
C ASN A 4 17.67 -9.62 -22.84
N MET A 5 18.95 -9.94 -23.03
CA MET A 5 19.72 -10.75 -22.07
C MET A 5 20.04 -9.96 -20.79
N ILE A 6 20.37 -8.67 -20.93
CA ILE A 6 20.60 -7.76 -19.79
C ILE A 6 19.32 -7.59 -18.97
N ILE A 7 18.16 -7.37 -19.63
CA ILE A 7 16.87 -7.25 -18.95
C ILE A 7 16.52 -8.53 -18.17
N LYS A 8 16.73 -9.71 -18.77
CA LYS A 8 16.51 -10.99 -18.07
C LYS A 8 17.42 -11.16 -16.87
N LEU A 9 18.69 -10.75 -16.98
CA LEU A 9 19.64 -10.82 -15.86
C LEU A 9 19.24 -9.87 -14.73
N LEU A 10 18.81 -8.65 -15.06
CA LEU A 10 18.33 -7.68 -14.08
C LEU A 10 17.04 -8.15 -13.38
N ILE A 11 16.10 -8.75 -14.12
CA ILE A 11 14.90 -9.36 -13.55
C ILE A 11 15.29 -10.51 -12.63
N MET A 12 16.22 -11.37 -13.04
CA MET A 12 16.68 -12.50 -12.23
C MET A 12 17.35 -12.01 -10.93
N MET A 13 18.25 -11.03 -11.02
CA MET A 13 18.88 -10.40 -9.85
C MET A 13 17.87 -9.69 -8.95
N TYR A 14 16.88 -9.00 -9.51
CA TYR A 14 15.79 -8.40 -8.72
C TYR A 14 14.97 -9.49 -8.01
N THR A 15 14.58 -10.56 -8.72
CA THR A 15 13.78 -11.64 -8.14
C THR A 15 14.51 -12.49 -7.11
N VAL A 16 15.85 -12.58 -7.19
CA VAL A 16 16.67 -13.42 -6.30
C VAL A 16 17.34 -12.60 -5.21
N CYS A 17 17.96 -11.46 -5.53
CA CYS A 17 18.75 -10.66 -4.58
C CYS A 17 17.95 -9.61 -3.83
N ALA A 18 16.74 -9.24 -4.29
CA ALA A 18 15.88 -8.31 -3.54
C ALA A 18 14.87 -9.03 -2.62
N ARG A 19 14.91 -10.37 -2.57
CA ARG A 19 14.08 -11.14 -1.63
C ARG A 19 14.81 -11.28 -0.31
N LEU A 20 14.30 -10.57 0.72
CA LEU A 20 14.69 -10.84 2.10
C LEU A 20 14.24 -12.25 2.49
N GLU A 21 15.18 -13.14 2.84
CA GLU A 21 14.84 -14.42 3.44
C GLU A 21 14.45 -14.24 4.91
N ILE A 22 13.79 -15.24 5.50
CA ILE A 22 13.40 -15.19 6.92
C ILE A 22 14.63 -15.12 7.84
N SER A 23 15.73 -15.77 7.45
CA SER A 23 17.05 -15.66 8.08
C SER A 23 17.55 -14.22 8.10
N ASP A 24 17.45 -13.51 6.97
CA ASP A 24 17.86 -12.10 6.86
C ASP A 24 16.99 -11.21 7.73
N ILE A 25 15.67 -11.43 7.72
CA ILE A 25 14.69 -10.72 8.56
C ILE A 25 15.03 -10.89 10.04
N LYS A 26 15.35 -12.12 10.46
CA LYS A 26 15.75 -12.41 11.83
C LYS A 26 17.04 -11.67 12.20
N THR A 27 18.04 -11.75 11.32
CA THR A 27 19.33 -11.07 11.50
C THR A 27 19.14 -9.55 11.62
N LEU A 28 18.26 -8.97 10.80
CA LEU A 28 17.93 -7.54 10.86
C LEU A 28 17.21 -7.15 12.15
N GLY A 29 16.28 -7.98 12.65
CA GLY A 29 15.58 -7.74 13.91
C GLY A 29 16.50 -7.82 15.14
N GLU A 30 17.61 -8.55 15.04
CA GLU A 30 18.63 -8.69 16.10
C GLU A 30 19.79 -7.69 15.93
N ALA A 31 19.81 -6.91 14.84
CA ALA A 31 20.87 -5.96 14.54
C ALA A 31 20.76 -4.68 15.38
N ILE A 32 21.90 -4.22 15.90
CA ILE A 32 22.03 -2.93 16.58
C ILE A 32 21.98 -1.82 15.52
N VAL A 33 20.95 -0.98 15.58
CA VAL A 33 20.70 0.10 14.61
C VAL A 33 21.53 1.35 14.95
N ILE A 34 21.74 1.63 16.24
CA ILE A 34 22.59 2.74 16.72
C ILE A 34 23.60 2.19 17.71
N GLN A 35 24.89 2.22 17.31
CA GLN A 35 25.99 1.61 18.06
C GLN A 35 26.30 2.34 19.38
N GLU A 36 26.06 3.65 19.45
CA GLU A 36 26.37 4.46 20.64
C GLU A 36 25.51 4.08 21.85
N ASP A 37 24.24 3.69 21.62
CA ASP A 37 23.26 3.37 22.66
C ASP A 37 22.82 1.89 22.67
N ASN A 38 23.42 1.05 21.82
CA ASN A 38 22.97 -0.34 21.58
C ASN A 38 21.45 -0.44 21.27
N LEU A 39 20.91 0.54 20.55
CA LEU A 39 19.48 0.57 20.25
C LEU A 39 19.12 -0.51 19.23
N LEU A 40 18.14 -1.33 19.61
CA LEU A 40 17.56 -2.38 18.80
C LEU A 40 16.17 -1.95 18.32
N ILE A 41 15.75 -2.48 17.17
CA ILE A 41 14.34 -2.40 16.75
C ILE A 41 13.50 -3.12 17.80
N HIS A 42 12.35 -2.55 18.18
CA HIS A 42 11.53 -3.14 19.22
C HIS A 42 10.93 -4.46 18.71
N PRO A 43 11.18 -5.62 19.36
CA PRO A 43 10.77 -6.91 18.84
C PRO A 43 9.25 -7.08 18.76
N TYR A 44 8.48 -6.31 19.54
CA TYR A 44 7.01 -6.28 19.47
C TYR A 44 6.48 -4.98 18.87
N GLY A 45 7.37 -4.12 18.36
CA GLY A 45 7.02 -2.82 17.81
C GLY A 45 6.42 -2.93 16.41
N PRO A 46 5.78 -1.85 15.94
CA PRO A 46 5.23 -1.81 14.59
C PRO A 46 6.32 -1.89 13.50
N LEU A 47 7.56 -1.48 13.78
CA LEU A 47 8.69 -1.60 12.83
C LEU A 47 9.39 -2.96 12.87
N ASN A 48 8.92 -3.92 13.68
CA ASN A 48 9.49 -5.27 13.68
C ASN A 48 9.51 -5.83 12.23
N PRO A 49 10.68 -6.21 11.69
CA PRO A 49 10.79 -6.65 10.30
C PRO A 49 9.98 -7.92 9.99
N LEU A 50 9.88 -8.85 10.94
CA LEU A 50 9.08 -10.07 10.79
C LEU A 50 7.58 -9.75 10.73
N ARG A 51 7.10 -8.81 11.55
CA ARG A 51 5.73 -8.30 11.51
C ARG A 51 5.44 -7.66 10.16
N GLY A 52 6.32 -6.78 9.69
CA GLY A 52 6.21 -6.15 8.37
C GLY A 52 6.14 -7.19 7.24
N TYR A 53 7.02 -8.20 7.28
CA TYR A 53 7.02 -9.30 6.32
C TYR A 53 5.71 -10.09 6.32
N ILE A 54 5.21 -10.49 7.50
CA ILE A 54 3.94 -11.23 7.63
C ILE A 54 2.79 -10.39 7.08
N MET A 55 2.70 -9.11 7.47
CA MET A 55 1.64 -8.20 7.00
C MET A 55 1.66 -8.00 5.49
N HIS A 56 2.85 -7.91 4.89
CA HIS A 56 3.00 -7.82 3.44
C HIS A 56 2.56 -9.12 2.76
N ARG A 57 3.04 -10.27 3.23
CA ARG A 57 2.71 -11.60 2.67
C ARG A 57 1.23 -11.95 2.80
N SER A 58 0.58 -11.50 3.87
CA SER A 58 -0.85 -11.70 4.08
C SER A 58 -1.73 -10.71 3.31
N GLY A 59 -1.12 -9.77 2.56
CA GLY A 59 -1.85 -8.71 1.86
C GLY A 59 -2.61 -7.78 2.82
N TYR A 60 -2.11 -7.59 4.05
CA TYR A 60 -2.84 -6.88 5.12
C TYR A 60 -3.31 -5.50 4.66
N MET A 61 -2.44 -4.69 4.07
CA MET A 61 -2.79 -3.35 3.59
C MET A 61 -3.76 -3.38 2.40
N TYR A 62 -3.61 -4.35 1.50
CA TYR A 62 -4.54 -4.55 0.40
C TYR A 62 -5.95 -4.83 0.93
N ASN A 63 -6.07 -5.78 1.86
CA ASN A 63 -7.34 -6.14 2.47
C ASN A 63 -7.93 -4.99 3.27
N LYS A 64 -7.09 -4.29 4.05
CA LYS A 64 -7.52 -3.13 4.82
C LYS A 64 -8.03 -2.01 3.91
N ARG A 65 -7.41 -1.78 2.75
CA ARG A 65 -7.79 -0.71 1.82
C ARG A 65 -9.02 -1.04 0.98
N PHE A 66 -9.21 -2.30 0.56
CA PHE A 66 -10.24 -2.65 -0.42
C PHE A 66 -11.43 -3.45 0.14
N TYR A 67 -11.31 -4.04 1.32
CA TYR A 67 -12.34 -4.91 1.91
C TYR A 67 -12.78 -4.51 3.33
N SER A 68 -12.29 -3.41 3.89
CA SER A 68 -12.78 -2.93 5.19
C SER A 68 -14.23 -2.44 5.08
N PRO A 69 -15.13 -2.82 6.01
CA PRO A 69 -16.52 -2.40 5.99
C PRO A 69 -16.70 -0.89 6.23
N GLU A 70 -15.71 -0.23 6.83
CA GLU A 70 -15.70 1.22 7.04
C GLU A 70 -15.36 2.00 5.76
N ILE A 71 -15.12 1.32 4.64
CA ILE A 71 -14.87 1.93 3.32
C ILE A 71 -16.05 1.60 2.41
N ASN A 72 -16.74 2.64 1.97
CA ASN A 72 -17.71 2.55 0.89
C ASN A 72 -16.97 2.50 -0.45
N THR A 73 -17.12 1.39 -1.16
CA THR A 73 -16.36 1.10 -2.38
C THR A 73 -17.13 1.52 -3.62
N GLU A 74 -16.49 2.29 -4.51
CA GLU A 74 -17.16 2.83 -5.69
C GLU A 74 -17.11 1.83 -6.85
N TYR A 75 -18.30 1.45 -7.33
CA TYR A 75 -18.49 0.62 -8.50
C TYR A 75 -19.48 1.26 -9.45
N SER A 76 -19.21 1.15 -10.76
CA SER A 76 -20.19 1.45 -11.79
C SER A 76 -20.53 0.21 -12.59
N LEU A 77 -21.81 0.06 -12.91
CA LEU A 77 -22.35 -1.01 -13.72
C LEU A 77 -22.77 -0.44 -15.08
N GLU A 78 -22.15 -0.91 -16.15
CA GLU A 78 -22.55 -0.58 -17.51
C GLU A 78 -23.30 -1.78 -18.11
N LEU A 79 -24.57 -1.58 -18.41
CA LEU A 79 -25.43 -2.58 -19.04
C LEU A 79 -25.50 -2.32 -20.54
N HIS A 80 -25.20 -3.35 -21.32
CA HIS A 80 -25.34 -3.32 -22.78
C HIS A 80 -26.49 -4.24 -23.19
N PRO A 81 -27.75 -3.76 -23.13
CA PRO A 81 -28.93 -4.58 -23.40
C PRO A 81 -28.95 -5.15 -24.83
N ASP A 82 -28.32 -4.46 -25.78
CA ASP A 82 -28.27 -4.85 -27.19
C ASP A 82 -27.17 -5.89 -27.49
N ARG A 83 -26.37 -6.26 -26.49
CA ARG A 83 -25.33 -7.28 -26.61
C ARG A 83 -25.62 -8.38 -25.61
N LEU A 84 -25.93 -9.57 -26.12
CA LEU A 84 -26.22 -10.72 -25.28
C LEU A 84 -25.00 -11.64 -25.20
N TYR A 85 -24.79 -12.29 -24.05
CA TYR A 85 -23.88 -13.42 -23.98
C TYR A 85 -24.41 -14.55 -24.88
N ILE A 86 -23.51 -15.16 -25.66
CA ILE A 86 -23.84 -16.22 -26.62
C ILE A 86 -24.52 -17.43 -25.93
N THR A 87 -24.33 -17.60 -24.62
CA THR A 87 -24.75 -18.79 -23.88
C THR A 87 -26.09 -18.67 -23.16
N ASP A 88 -26.54 -17.47 -22.76
CA ASP A 88 -27.65 -17.33 -21.78
C ASP A 88 -28.63 -16.18 -22.09
N ASP A 89 -28.53 -15.52 -23.26
CA ASP A 89 -29.36 -14.36 -23.62
C ASP A 89 -29.41 -13.24 -22.55
N ALA A 90 -28.40 -13.21 -21.68
CA ALA A 90 -28.24 -12.19 -20.65
C ALA A 90 -27.51 -10.98 -21.24
N PRO A 91 -27.94 -9.74 -20.91
CA PRO A 91 -27.26 -8.55 -21.37
C PRO A 91 -25.82 -8.51 -20.83
N ILE A 92 -24.88 -8.15 -21.70
CA ILE A 92 -23.48 -7.98 -21.30
C ILE A 92 -23.41 -6.88 -20.26
N CYS A 93 -22.73 -7.21 -19.16
CA CYS A 93 -22.59 -6.32 -18.03
C CYS A 93 -21.11 -6.09 -17.77
N ASN A 94 -20.68 -4.82 -17.86
CA ASN A 94 -19.34 -4.40 -17.54
C ASN A 94 -19.32 -3.83 -16.12
N TYR A 95 -18.56 -4.48 -15.26
CA TYR A 95 -18.32 -4.02 -13.90
C TYR A 95 -17.03 -3.22 -13.85
N ILE A 96 -17.11 -1.97 -13.42
CA ILE A 96 -15.96 -1.07 -13.37
C ILE A 96 -15.76 -0.62 -11.92
N ARG A 97 -14.64 -1.01 -11.32
CA ARG A 97 -14.19 -0.54 -10.00
C ARG A 97 -13.45 0.78 -10.16
N LYS A 98 -13.71 1.76 -9.27
CA LYS A 98 -13.00 3.06 -9.24
C LYS A 98 -12.47 3.37 -7.84
N PRO A 99 -11.34 2.76 -7.42
CA PRO A 99 -10.87 2.86 -6.03
C PRO A 99 -10.50 4.28 -5.58
N SER A 100 -10.13 5.15 -6.53
CA SER A 100 -9.86 6.57 -6.31
C SER A 100 -11.09 7.37 -5.87
N ARG A 101 -12.29 6.80 -6.02
CA ARG A 101 -13.56 7.40 -5.58
C ARG A 101 -14.14 6.73 -4.34
N ASP A 102 -13.42 5.77 -3.75
CA ASP A 102 -13.84 5.16 -2.49
C ASP A 102 -13.97 6.24 -1.41
N THR A 103 -14.96 6.10 -0.53
CA THR A 103 -15.23 7.04 0.55
C THR A 103 -15.34 6.31 1.88
N VAL A 104 -15.30 7.05 2.97
CA VAL A 104 -15.56 6.48 4.28
C VAL A 104 -17.06 6.16 4.41
N TYR A 105 -17.38 5.00 4.97
CA TYR A 105 -18.75 4.61 5.26
C TYR A 105 -19.41 5.60 6.23
N GLY A 106 -20.62 6.07 5.90
CA GLY A 106 -21.27 7.17 6.63
C GLY A 106 -21.84 6.78 7.99
N ASP A 107 -22.18 5.50 8.19
CA ASP A 107 -22.89 5.01 9.37
C ASP A 107 -21.96 4.21 10.31
N ILE A 108 -20.92 4.88 10.79
CA ILE A 108 -20.02 4.34 11.81
C ILE A 108 -20.57 4.69 13.19
N TYR A 109 -21.02 3.67 13.94
CA TYR A 109 -21.59 3.85 15.28
C TYR A 109 -20.52 3.95 16.38
N PHE A 110 -19.55 3.03 16.39
CA PHE A 110 -18.53 2.94 17.44
C PHE A 110 -17.32 3.81 17.10
N HIS A 111 -16.84 4.64 18.04
CA HIS A 111 -15.68 5.53 17.87
C HIS A 111 -15.68 6.28 16.52
N LYS A 112 -16.85 6.81 16.14
CA LYS A 112 -17.12 7.42 14.83
C LYS A 112 -16.00 8.35 14.38
N GLU A 113 -15.62 9.31 15.22
CA GLU A 113 -14.59 10.30 14.89
C GLU A 113 -13.25 9.66 14.54
N TYR A 114 -12.76 8.76 15.40
CA TYR A 114 -11.49 8.06 15.18
C TYR A 114 -11.51 7.24 13.89
N TYR A 115 -12.52 6.41 13.69
CA TYR A 115 -12.59 5.55 12.50
C TYR A 115 -12.83 6.34 11.22
N THR A 116 -13.63 7.41 11.28
CA THR A 116 -13.81 8.30 10.13
C THR A 116 -12.48 8.95 9.75
N GLN A 117 -11.74 9.49 10.72
CA GLN A 117 -10.42 10.08 10.46
C GLN A 117 -9.45 9.03 9.94
N PHE A 118 -9.34 7.87 10.61
CA PHE A 118 -8.43 6.80 10.23
C PHE A 118 -8.66 6.33 8.78
N HIS A 119 -9.90 6.00 8.42
CA HIS A 119 -10.20 5.51 7.07
C HIS A 119 -10.10 6.61 6.01
N THR A 120 -10.39 7.86 6.35
CA THR A 120 -10.14 9.01 5.46
C THR A 120 -8.66 9.11 5.11
N HIS A 121 -7.79 9.03 6.11
CA HIS A 121 -6.34 9.09 5.88
C HIS A 121 -5.84 7.84 5.14
N LEU A 122 -6.36 6.66 5.45
CA LEU A 122 -6.02 5.43 4.74
C LEU A 122 -6.36 5.52 3.24
N ILE A 123 -7.53 6.04 2.88
CA ILE A 123 -7.94 6.22 1.47
C ILE A 123 -7.02 7.22 0.77
N LYS A 124 -6.74 8.37 1.42
CA LYS A 124 -5.87 9.43 0.86
C LYS A 124 -4.40 9.01 0.73
N MET A 125 -3.89 8.21 1.66
CA MET A 125 -2.51 7.71 1.60
C MET A 125 -2.36 6.55 0.61
N PHE A 126 -3.45 5.82 0.32
CA PHE A 126 -3.44 4.68 -0.61
C PHE A 126 -4.52 4.83 -1.69
N PRO A 127 -4.44 5.85 -2.56
CA PRO A 127 -5.47 6.19 -3.55
C PRO A 127 -5.71 5.05 -4.54
N SER A 128 -4.66 4.34 -4.93
CA SER A 128 -4.74 3.08 -5.70
C SER A 128 -5.59 3.18 -6.97
N SER A 129 -5.40 4.25 -7.76
CA SER A 129 -6.26 4.61 -8.91
C SER A 129 -6.52 3.47 -9.90
N GLU A 130 -5.53 2.60 -10.12
CA GLU A 130 -5.59 1.46 -11.03
C GLU A 130 -6.04 0.13 -10.37
N GLY A 131 -6.54 0.16 -9.13
CA GLY A 131 -6.89 -1.06 -8.38
C GLY A 131 -5.69 -1.81 -7.79
N ILE A 132 -4.49 -1.29 -7.99
CA ILE A 132 -3.26 -1.79 -7.37
C ILE A 132 -2.98 -0.92 -6.14
N LEU A 133 -2.67 -1.57 -5.00
CA LEU A 133 -2.28 -0.87 -3.79
C LEU A 133 -1.06 0.02 -4.07
N SER A 134 -1.28 1.33 -4.03
CA SER A 134 -0.27 2.34 -4.34
C SER A 134 -0.41 3.53 -3.40
N ILE A 135 0.73 4.08 -2.98
CA ILE A 135 0.83 5.38 -2.30
C ILE A 135 1.04 6.54 -3.27
N GLU A 136 1.33 6.22 -4.53
CA GLU A 136 1.46 7.19 -5.61
C GLU A 136 0.11 7.40 -6.28
N SER A 137 -0.17 8.65 -6.60
CA SER A 137 -1.23 9.01 -7.52
C SER A 137 -0.84 10.28 -8.28
N ASP A 138 -1.53 10.48 -9.41
CA ASP A 138 -1.33 11.64 -10.27
C ASP A 138 -1.87 12.94 -9.65
N ALA A 139 -2.48 12.88 -8.46
CA ALA A 139 -3.02 14.04 -7.75
C ALA A 139 -1.93 14.86 -7.04
N SER A 140 -2.00 16.19 -7.19
CA SER A 140 -0.97 17.14 -6.74
C SER A 140 -0.88 17.35 -5.22
N ASP A 141 -1.88 16.88 -4.46
CA ASP A 141 -2.06 17.18 -3.02
C ASP A 141 -1.84 15.98 -2.09
N GLU A 142 -1.14 14.95 -2.55
CA GLU A 142 -0.86 13.75 -1.77
C GLU A 142 0.49 13.77 -1.05
N PHE A 143 0.66 12.87 -0.09
CA PHE A 143 1.87 12.76 0.73
C PHE A 143 3.12 12.50 -0.11
N THR A 144 3.04 11.59 -1.09
CA THR A 144 4.13 11.31 -2.04
C THR A 144 4.47 12.53 -2.88
N SER A 145 3.45 13.22 -3.40
CA SER A 145 3.58 14.51 -4.10
C SER A 145 4.27 15.58 -3.25
N PHE A 146 4.07 15.60 -1.93
CA PHE A 146 4.82 16.46 -1.01
C PHE A 146 6.30 16.06 -0.91
N LEU A 147 6.61 14.78 -0.73
CA LEU A 147 7.97 14.28 -0.55
C LEU A 147 8.87 14.53 -1.78
N ILE A 148 8.32 14.49 -2.99
CA ILE A 148 9.08 14.64 -4.24
C ILE A 148 9.24 16.10 -4.69
N LYS A 149 8.67 17.09 -3.99
CA LYS A 149 8.84 18.51 -4.34
C LYS A 149 10.32 18.90 -4.22
N ASN A 150 10.85 19.68 -5.18
CA ASN A 150 12.26 20.10 -5.21
C ASN A 150 12.83 20.63 -3.89
N LYS A 151 12.00 21.32 -3.08
CA LYS A 151 12.42 21.87 -1.77
C LYS A 151 12.45 20.83 -0.64
N VAL A 152 11.73 19.73 -0.78
CA VAL A 152 11.51 18.70 0.25
C VAL A 152 12.26 17.42 -0.08
N GLN A 153 12.44 17.11 -1.37
CA GLN A 153 13.12 15.93 -1.86
C GLN A 153 14.50 15.69 -1.22
N PRO A 154 15.36 16.71 -1.00
CA PRO A 154 16.63 16.50 -0.29
C PRO A 154 16.46 15.96 1.13
N GLU A 155 15.34 16.28 1.78
CA GLU A 155 15.02 15.92 3.17
C GLU A 155 14.08 14.71 3.29
N CYS A 156 13.64 14.14 2.16
CA CYS A 156 12.58 13.11 2.15
C CYS A 156 12.92 11.91 3.03
N MET A 157 14.18 11.47 3.03
CA MET A 157 14.65 10.34 3.85
C MET A 157 14.59 10.65 5.34
N TYR A 158 14.93 11.88 5.76
CA TYR A 158 14.84 12.29 7.16
C TYR A 158 13.38 12.40 7.61
N ILE A 159 12.50 12.93 6.77
CA ILE A 159 11.06 13.02 7.05
C ILE A 159 10.49 11.61 7.24
N LEU A 160 10.79 10.68 6.32
CA LEU A 160 10.36 9.29 6.43
C LEU A 160 10.92 8.62 7.68
N ALA A 161 12.22 8.78 7.95
CA ALA A 161 12.86 8.22 9.16
C ALA A 161 12.21 8.75 10.45
N ALA A 162 11.89 10.05 10.52
CA ALA A 162 11.20 10.64 11.66
C ALA A 162 9.79 10.06 11.84
N ILE A 163 9.02 9.90 10.76
CA ILE A 163 7.69 9.28 10.80
C ILE A 163 7.78 7.82 11.27
N PHE A 164 8.75 7.06 10.76
CA PHE A 164 9.00 5.69 11.20
C PHE A 164 9.34 5.65 12.69
N LEU A 165 10.28 6.48 13.15
CA LEU A 165 10.67 6.53 14.56
C LEU A 165 9.51 6.91 15.48
N LEU A 166 8.67 7.87 15.06
CA LEU A 166 7.46 8.25 15.81
C LEU A 166 6.43 7.12 15.89
N SER A 167 6.47 6.19 14.95
CA SER A 167 5.59 5.02 14.93
C SER A 167 6.04 3.92 15.90
N GLU A 168 7.33 3.86 16.26
CA GLU A 168 7.94 2.81 17.10
C GLU A 168 7.62 2.93 18.60
N LYS A 169 6.51 3.58 18.94
CA LYS A 169 6.05 3.77 20.33
C LYS A 169 5.29 2.56 20.88
#